data_AF-A0A250X1M8-F1
#
_entry.id   AF-A0A250X1M8-F1
#
_cell.length_a   1.000
_cell.length_b   1.000
_cell.length_c   1.000
_cell.angle_alpha   90.00
_cell.angle_beta   90.00
_cell.angle_gamma   90.00
#
_symmetry.space_group_name_H-M   'P 1'
#
loop_
_entity.id
_entity.type
_entity.pdbx_description
1 polymer ?
#
loop_
_entity_poly.entity_id
_entity_poly.type
_entity_poly.pdbx_seq_one_letter_code
_entity_poly.pdbx_strand_id
1 'polypeptide(L)'
;MFLQLSAVSFNLAVSTAMSFINKWALIIYPLPSLLLVLQMLAAVLIIMPMPSAGLSNFDLWSWPRCRQLLSISFFYVLNTGFSLGGLAKINIPIYTTLKRLTPVCILLIKVAMTRQLPPWRVSMAVLMVVLGCVLAGAGDLEFDLMGYLYSLTSCVTQAAYFVLVEIQGAKGISATEMLWYNSISCLPMLMVSTWYSGEWILMESTFYRALTKHGLTDTLLAIALCSTGGIILNFSQFLATVVGSALFVTILNNVKTVVVIVLGFFLLGGAQLTPLMALGIVINLSGGVWYGQQKFKAPSLAASSEAAGLKSSSPSSLSTIDSEVGRELNAIKTIESDSSIQSPSLGSGAQVHFNQGHHRHPVTQPMN
;
A
#
# COMPACT_ATOMS: atom_id res chain seq x y z
N MET A 1 3.32 17.57 16.22
CA MET A 1 3.56 16.50 17.22
C MET A 1 2.26 15.97 17.84
N PHE A 2 1.35 16.81 18.37
CA PHE A 2 0.10 16.34 18.99
C PHE A 2 -0.80 15.55 18.02
N LEU A 3 -0.98 16.05 16.78
CA LEU A 3 -1.76 15.39 15.72
C LEU A 3 -1.20 14.02 15.31
N GLN A 4 0.13 13.89 15.32
CA GLN A 4 0.82 12.62 15.03
C GLN A 4 0.55 11.61 16.13
N LEU A 5 0.72 12.02 17.39
CA LEU A 5 0.52 11.14 18.51
C LEU A 5 -0.94 10.68 18.60
N SER A 6 -1.91 11.58 18.35
CA SER A 6 -3.33 11.24 18.38
C SER A 6 -3.76 10.31 17.24
N ALA A 7 -3.34 10.56 15.99
CA ALA A 7 -3.66 9.69 14.85
C ALA A 7 -3.11 8.27 15.06
N VAL A 8 -1.94 8.18 15.65
CA VAL A 8 -1.24 6.92 15.89
C VAL A 8 -1.79 6.18 17.10
N SER A 9 -2.14 6.87 18.19
CA SER A 9 -2.85 6.24 19.31
C SER A 9 -4.22 5.74 18.88
N PHE A 10 -4.91 6.48 18.01
CA PHE A 10 -6.17 6.05 17.41
C PHE A 10 -5.98 4.78 16.58
N ASN A 11 -4.98 4.73 15.68
CA ASN A 11 -4.68 3.53 14.93
C ASN A 11 -4.34 2.33 15.83
N LEU A 12 -3.56 2.54 16.89
CA LEU A 12 -3.20 1.48 17.84
C LEU A 12 -4.45 0.90 18.55
N ALA A 13 -5.35 1.77 19.01
CA ALA A 13 -6.59 1.36 19.68
C ALA A 13 -7.50 0.57 18.72
N VAL A 14 -7.77 1.13 17.54
CA VAL A 14 -8.60 0.50 16.49
C VAL A 14 -7.99 -0.84 16.05
N SER A 15 -6.68 -0.88 15.81
CA SER A 15 -5.98 -2.10 15.38
C SER A 15 -5.98 -3.20 16.43
N THR A 16 -5.99 -2.84 17.71
CA THR A 16 -6.12 -3.79 18.82
C THR A 16 -7.55 -4.33 18.88
N ALA A 17 -8.55 -3.45 18.90
CA ALA A 17 -9.97 -3.84 18.90
C ALA A 17 -10.30 -4.74 17.70
N MET A 18 -9.86 -4.36 16.50
CA MET A 18 -10.11 -5.12 15.28
C MET A 18 -9.46 -6.51 15.29
N SER A 19 -8.34 -6.70 16.01
CA SER A 19 -7.71 -8.02 16.15
C SER A 19 -8.61 -8.99 16.94
N PHE A 20 -9.38 -8.50 17.92
CA PHE A 20 -10.36 -9.30 18.66
C PHE A 20 -11.64 -9.50 17.85
N ILE A 21 -12.16 -8.44 17.21
CA ILE A 21 -13.35 -8.51 16.36
C ILE A 21 -13.15 -9.52 15.23
N ASN A 22 -12.00 -9.49 14.55
CA ASN A 22 -11.68 -10.46 13.49
C ASN A 22 -11.66 -11.90 14.01
N LYS A 23 -11.07 -12.14 15.18
CA LYS A 23 -11.07 -13.48 15.78
C LYS A 23 -12.48 -13.96 16.10
N TRP A 24 -13.29 -13.10 16.72
CA TRP A 24 -14.67 -13.42 17.04
C TRP A 24 -15.51 -13.67 15.78
N ALA A 25 -15.36 -12.83 14.75
CA ALA A 25 -16.03 -13.00 13.48
C ALA A 25 -15.65 -14.31 12.78
N LEU A 26 -14.38 -14.71 12.83
CA LEU A 26 -13.91 -15.99 12.27
C LEU A 26 -14.39 -17.23 13.03
N ILE A 27 -14.71 -17.10 14.33
CA ILE A 27 -15.32 -18.19 15.11
C ILE A 27 -16.76 -18.46 14.66
N ILE A 28 -17.50 -17.39 14.33
CA ILE A 28 -18.90 -17.47 13.90
C ILE A 28 -18.99 -17.78 12.39
N TYR A 29 -18.19 -17.08 11.59
CA TYR A 29 -18.21 -17.13 10.13
C TYR A 29 -16.79 -17.36 9.58
N PRO A 30 -16.34 -18.62 9.47
CA PRO A 30 -14.95 -18.99 9.17
C PRO A 30 -14.58 -18.86 7.68
N LEU A 31 -14.81 -17.68 7.08
CA LEU A 31 -14.50 -17.36 5.68
C LEU A 31 -13.70 -16.06 5.60
N PRO A 32 -12.36 -16.11 5.82
CA PRO A 32 -11.52 -14.91 5.92
C PRO A 32 -11.41 -14.12 4.62
N SER A 33 -11.33 -14.78 3.47
CA SER A 33 -11.22 -14.11 2.17
C SER A 33 -12.52 -13.37 1.83
N LEU A 34 -13.66 -14.00 2.14
CA LEU A 34 -14.96 -13.38 1.96
C LEU A 34 -15.19 -12.18 2.91
N LEU A 35 -14.78 -12.29 4.19
CA LEU A 35 -14.86 -11.17 5.13
C LEU A 35 -14.04 -9.95 4.66
N LEU A 36 -12.88 -10.17 4.04
CA LEU A 36 -12.07 -9.10 3.45
C LEU A 36 -12.78 -8.43 2.26
N VAL A 37 -13.46 -9.20 1.40
CA VAL A 37 -14.29 -8.65 0.32
C VAL A 37 -15.43 -7.80 0.90
N LEU A 38 -16.11 -8.28 1.93
CA LEU A 38 -17.19 -7.54 2.60
C LEU A 38 -16.68 -6.24 3.24
N GLN A 39 -15.49 -6.25 3.84
CA GLN A 39 -14.85 -5.04 4.37
C GLN A 39 -14.60 -4.00 3.28
N MET A 40 -14.04 -4.41 2.12
CA MET A 40 -13.77 -3.48 1.01
C MET A 40 -15.06 -3.02 0.32
N LEU A 41 -16.07 -3.88 0.22
CA LEU A 41 -17.38 -3.51 -0.32
C LEU A 41 -18.07 -2.49 0.58
N ALA A 42 -18.08 -2.73 1.89
CA ALA A 42 -18.62 -1.79 2.87
C ALA A 42 -17.86 -0.46 2.84
N ALA A 43 -16.54 -0.47 2.63
CA ALA A 43 -15.75 0.75 2.45
C ALA A 43 -16.25 1.58 1.27
N VAL A 44 -16.50 0.95 0.12
CA VAL A 44 -17.04 1.63 -1.07
C VAL A 44 -18.44 2.19 -0.79
N LEU A 45 -19.33 1.39 -0.19
CA LEU A 45 -20.71 1.82 0.09
C LEU A 45 -20.77 3.02 1.05
N ILE A 46 -19.89 3.08 2.05
CA ILE A 46 -19.86 4.17 3.03
C ILE A 46 -19.18 5.42 2.47
N ILE A 47 -18.12 5.27 1.67
CA ILE A 47 -17.33 6.41 1.18
C ILE A 47 -17.95 7.07 -0.05
N MET A 48 -18.67 6.32 -0.89
CA MET A 48 -19.33 6.85 -2.10
C MET A 48 -20.22 8.09 -1.84
N PRO A 49 -21.07 8.15 -0.79
CA PRO A 49 -21.87 9.34 -0.49
C PRO A 49 -21.09 10.46 0.24
N MET A 50 -19.85 10.27 0.68
CA MET A 50 -19.14 11.30 1.46
C MET A 50 -18.83 12.58 0.66
N PRO A 51 -18.43 12.53 -0.62
CA PRO A 51 -18.23 13.74 -1.43
C PRO A 51 -19.53 14.49 -1.70
N SER A 52 -20.64 13.79 -1.97
CA SER A 52 -21.94 14.42 -2.20
C SER A 52 -22.53 15.05 -0.93
N ALA A 53 -22.16 14.54 0.25
CA ALA A 53 -22.49 15.14 1.54
C ALA A 53 -21.56 16.31 1.93
N GLY A 54 -20.56 16.67 1.11
CA GLY A 54 -19.62 17.75 1.40
C GLY A 54 -18.60 17.45 2.49
N LEU A 55 -18.48 16.18 2.92
CA LEU A 55 -17.55 15.76 3.98
C LEU A 55 -16.10 15.62 3.47
N SER A 56 -15.88 15.57 2.16
CA SER A 56 -14.55 15.41 1.59
C SER A 56 -14.47 15.95 0.15
N ASN A 57 -13.41 16.70 -0.14
CA ASN A 57 -13.17 17.32 -1.45
C ASN A 57 -12.20 16.46 -2.28
N PHE A 58 -12.67 15.33 -2.83
CA PHE A 58 -11.90 14.56 -3.81
C PHE A 58 -12.78 14.12 -4.98
N ASP A 59 -12.16 14.02 -6.15
CA ASP A 59 -12.84 13.52 -7.35
C ASP A 59 -13.05 12.01 -7.23
N LEU A 60 -14.31 11.59 -7.27
CA LEU A 60 -14.73 10.19 -7.23
C LEU A 60 -14.11 9.37 -8.38
N TRP A 61 -13.87 10.02 -9.52
CA TRP A 61 -13.39 9.38 -10.73
C TRP A 61 -12.20 10.13 -11.34
N SER A 62 -10.99 9.62 -11.10
CA SER A 62 -9.80 10.07 -11.82
C SER A 62 -8.91 8.89 -12.20
N TRP A 63 -8.80 8.65 -13.51
CA TRP A 63 -7.98 7.57 -14.05
C TRP A 63 -6.49 7.68 -13.67
N PRO A 64 -5.85 8.87 -13.67
CA PRO A 64 -4.46 9.00 -13.26
C PRO A 64 -4.23 8.63 -11.79
N ARG A 65 -5.11 9.05 -10.87
CA ARG A 65 -4.98 8.70 -9.44
C ARG A 65 -5.27 7.23 -9.20
N CYS A 66 -6.24 6.66 -9.92
CA CYS A 66 -6.50 5.22 -9.89
C CYS A 66 -5.24 4.44 -10.27
N ARG A 67 -4.58 4.74 -11.39
CA ARG A 67 -3.34 4.07 -11.80
C ARG A 67 -2.20 4.26 -10.80
N GLN A 68 -2.10 5.43 -10.18
CA GLN A 68 -1.09 5.74 -9.17
C GLN A 68 -1.31 4.97 -7.85
N LEU A 69 -2.56 4.77 -7.44
CA LEU A 69 -2.96 4.08 -6.22
C LEU A 69 -3.16 2.56 -6.43
N LEU A 70 -3.22 2.12 -7.69
CA LEU A 70 -3.26 0.70 -8.05
C LEU A 70 -2.02 -0.03 -7.55
N SER A 71 -0.84 0.59 -7.59
CA SER A 71 0.39 0.01 -7.03
C SER A 71 0.26 -0.28 -5.52
N ILE A 72 -0.40 0.60 -4.76
CA ILE A 72 -0.65 0.37 -3.32
C ILE A 72 -1.55 -0.86 -3.13
N SER A 73 -2.62 -0.92 -3.90
CA SER A 73 -3.62 -2.00 -3.84
C SER A 73 -3.01 -3.35 -4.21
N PHE A 74 -2.15 -3.36 -5.23
CA PHE A 74 -1.38 -4.54 -5.64
C PHE A 74 -0.51 -5.08 -4.51
N PHE A 75 0.30 -4.24 -3.87
CA PHE A 75 1.13 -4.66 -2.74
C PHE A 75 0.31 -5.07 -1.51
N TYR A 76 -0.85 -4.45 -1.28
CA TYR A 76 -1.77 -4.84 -0.21
C TYR A 76 -2.32 -6.26 -0.41
N VAL A 77 -2.80 -6.59 -1.61
CA VAL A 77 -3.32 -7.92 -1.92
C VAL A 77 -2.22 -8.97 -1.90
N LEU A 78 -1.04 -8.67 -2.47
CA LEU A 78 0.11 -9.56 -2.39
C LEU A 78 0.52 -9.84 -0.94
N ASN A 79 0.62 -8.80 -0.10
CA ASN A 79 0.89 -8.98 1.32
C ASN A 79 -0.16 -9.88 1.97
N THR A 80 -1.44 -9.68 1.68
CA THR A 80 -2.54 -10.48 2.26
C THR A 80 -2.43 -11.95 1.86
N GLY A 81 -2.22 -12.25 0.57
CA GLY A 81 -2.08 -13.62 0.07
C GLY A 81 -0.85 -14.33 0.65
N PHE A 82 0.33 -13.70 0.60
CA PHE A 82 1.55 -14.29 1.17
C PHE A 82 1.50 -14.41 2.70
N SER A 83 0.86 -13.46 3.38
CA SER A 83 0.65 -13.54 4.84
C SER A 83 -0.20 -14.74 5.22
N LEU A 84 -1.29 -14.98 4.48
CA LEU A 84 -2.17 -16.12 4.72
C LEU A 84 -1.47 -17.45 4.38
N GLY A 85 -0.76 -17.51 3.26
CA GLY A 85 0.05 -18.67 2.87
C GLY A 85 1.17 -18.99 3.86
N GLY A 86 1.79 -17.97 4.46
CA GLY A 86 2.74 -18.14 5.56
C GLY A 86 2.08 -18.71 6.82
N LEU A 87 0.99 -18.07 7.28
CA LEU A 87 0.22 -18.53 8.45
C LEU A 87 -0.31 -19.97 8.33
N ALA A 88 -0.59 -20.43 7.12
CA ALA A 88 -1.06 -21.80 6.87
C ALA A 88 0.05 -22.86 6.96
N LYS A 89 1.32 -22.47 6.82
CA LYS A 89 2.46 -23.41 6.76
C LYS A 89 3.39 -23.37 7.96
N ILE A 90 3.48 -22.22 8.64
CA ILE A 90 4.37 -22.06 9.79
C ILE A 90 3.59 -21.66 11.04
N ASN A 91 4.16 -21.99 12.19
CA ASN A 91 3.56 -21.69 13.48
C ASN A 91 3.37 -20.17 13.72
N ILE A 92 2.32 -19.82 14.46
CA ILE A 92 1.97 -18.42 14.73
C ILE A 92 3.12 -17.65 15.42
N PRO A 93 3.85 -18.20 16.43
CA PRO A 93 4.98 -17.51 17.05
C PRO A 93 6.13 -17.20 16.08
N ILE A 94 6.46 -18.13 15.18
CA ILE A 94 7.53 -17.91 14.20
C ILE A 94 7.08 -16.92 13.12
N TYR A 95 5.84 -17.02 12.63
CA TYR A 95 5.25 -16.04 11.71
C TYR A 95 5.28 -14.62 12.28
N THR A 96 4.85 -14.46 13.53
CA THR A 96 4.86 -13.14 14.20
C THR A 96 6.27 -12.60 14.42
N THR A 97 7.26 -13.48 14.63
CA THR A 97 8.67 -13.09 14.72
C THR A 97 9.22 -12.62 13.38
N LEU A 98 8.93 -13.34 12.29
CA LEU A 98 9.31 -12.95 10.93
C LEU A 98 8.68 -11.61 10.55
N LYS A 99 7.39 -11.40 10.86
CA LYS A 99 6.69 -10.12 10.61
C LYS A 99 7.33 -8.92 11.30
N ARG A 100 8.07 -9.11 12.40
CA ARG A 100 8.80 -8.02 13.06
C ARG A 100 10.02 -7.54 12.28
N LEU A 101 10.41 -8.22 11.19
CA LEU A 101 11.38 -7.72 10.22
C LEU A 101 10.81 -6.63 9.30
N THR A 102 9.49 -6.41 9.27
CA THR A 102 8.87 -5.41 8.38
C THR A 102 9.47 -3.99 8.52
N PRO A 103 9.75 -3.44 9.73
CA PRO A 103 10.44 -2.15 9.84
C PRO A 103 11.85 -2.15 9.23
N VAL A 104 12.56 -3.28 9.27
CA VAL A 104 13.86 -3.44 8.62
C VAL A 104 13.70 -3.35 7.11
N CYS A 105 12.71 -4.04 6.54
CA CYS A 105 12.39 -3.95 5.12
C CYS A 105 12.03 -2.52 4.71
N ILE A 106 11.23 -1.81 5.51
CA ILE A 106 10.90 -0.39 5.27
C ILE A 106 12.16 0.46 5.24
N LEU A 107 13.06 0.28 6.20
CA LEU A 107 14.32 1.01 6.23
C LEU A 107 15.17 0.72 5.00
N LEU A 108 15.30 -0.54 4.60
CA LEU A 108 16.06 -0.94 3.41
C LEU A 108 15.50 -0.30 2.13
N ILE A 109 14.17 -0.31 1.96
CA ILE A 109 13.51 0.35 0.83
C ILE A 109 13.80 1.85 0.85
N LYS A 110 13.67 2.51 2.02
CA LYS A 110 13.98 3.94 2.16
C LYS A 110 15.43 4.27 1.84
N VAL A 111 16.37 3.46 2.32
CA VAL A 111 17.81 3.60 2.02
C VAL A 111 18.08 3.40 0.54
N ALA A 112 17.43 2.42 -0.11
CA ALA A 112 17.56 2.22 -1.54
C ALA A 112 17.05 3.43 -2.35
N MET A 113 15.98 4.08 -1.89
CA MET A 113 15.41 5.27 -2.53
C MET A 113 16.24 6.55 -2.31
N THR A 114 16.72 6.78 -1.08
CA THR A 114 17.47 8.01 -0.72
C THR A 114 18.98 7.88 -0.89
N ARG A 115 19.51 6.66 -1.05
CA ARG A 115 20.94 6.32 -1.06
C ARG A 115 21.74 6.84 0.14
N GLN A 116 21.08 7.09 1.27
CA GLN A 116 21.72 7.51 2.51
C GLN A 116 21.72 6.37 3.53
N LEU A 117 22.88 6.06 4.08
CA LEU A 117 23.01 5.02 5.08
C LEU A 117 22.52 5.50 6.45
N PRO A 118 21.77 4.68 7.18
CA PRO A 118 21.32 5.02 8.52
C PRO A 118 22.52 5.05 9.49
N PRO A 119 22.40 5.80 10.60
CA PRO A 119 23.48 5.87 11.59
C PRO A 119 23.75 4.48 12.19
N TRP A 120 25.01 4.21 12.54
CA TRP A 120 25.49 2.93 13.10
C TRP A 120 24.57 2.34 14.19
N ARG A 121 24.01 3.18 15.05
CA ARG A 121 23.09 2.78 16.14
C ARG A 121 21.83 2.07 15.63
N VAL A 122 21.32 2.50 14.48
CA VAL A 122 20.15 1.90 13.82
C VAL A 122 20.52 0.56 13.20
N SER A 123 21.70 0.47 12.55
CA SER A 123 22.21 -0.79 11.97
C SER A 123 22.43 -1.88 13.03
N MET A 124 22.95 -1.52 14.21
CA MET A 124 23.09 -2.47 15.33
C MET A 124 21.74 -2.98 15.84
N ALA A 125 20.73 -2.11 15.93
CA ALA A 125 19.39 -2.52 16.33
C ALA A 125 18.74 -3.45 15.31
N VAL A 126 18.92 -3.17 14.01
CA VAL A 126 18.49 -4.05 12.91
C VAL A 126 19.16 -5.42 13.00
N LEU A 127 20.47 -5.46 13.21
CA LEU A 127 21.22 -6.70 13.36
C LEU A 127 20.67 -7.54 14.53
N MET A 128 20.36 -6.91 15.66
CA MET A 128 19.77 -7.58 16.81
C MET A 128 18.39 -8.19 16.50
N VAL A 129 17.54 -7.49 15.74
CA VAL A 129 16.24 -8.01 15.29
C VAL A 129 16.42 -9.24 14.39
N VAL A 130 17.35 -9.17 13.43
CA VAL A 130 17.65 -10.28 12.51
C VAL A 130 18.21 -11.47 13.27
N LEU A 131 19.16 -11.27 14.20
CA LEU A 131 19.71 -12.32 15.04
C LEU A 131 18.63 -13.02 15.88
N GLY A 132 17.73 -12.26 16.51
CA GLY A 132 16.60 -12.83 17.24
C GLY A 132 15.67 -13.65 16.35
N CYS A 133 15.46 -13.23 15.10
CA CYS A 133 14.67 -13.98 14.13
C CYS A 133 15.33 -15.31 13.73
N VAL A 134 16.65 -15.30 13.49
CA VAL A 134 17.41 -16.51 13.15
C VAL A 134 17.40 -17.49 14.31
N LEU A 135 17.61 -17.02 15.55
CA LEU A 135 17.53 -17.84 16.75
C LEU A 135 16.13 -18.43 16.97
N ALA A 136 15.07 -17.64 16.72
CA ALA A 136 13.70 -18.12 16.82
C ALA A 136 13.40 -19.22 15.78
N GLY A 137 13.88 -19.05 14.55
CA GLY A 137 13.75 -20.07 13.49
C GLY A 137 14.59 -21.32 13.74
N ALA A 138 15.77 -21.19 14.37
CA ALA A 138 16.58 -22.35 14.77
C ALA A 138 15.91 -23.20 15.85
N GLY A 139 15.00 -22.62 16.65
CA GLY A 139 14.18 -23.32 17.63
C GLY A 139 12.83 -23.83 17.10
N ASP A 140 12.58 -23.69 15.79
CA ASP A 140 11.35 -24.13 15.15
C ASP A 140 11.39 -25.64 14.85
N LEU A 141 10.43 -26.37 15.40
CA LEU A 141 10.34 -27.82 15.24
C LEU A 141 9.62 -28.21 13.94
N GLU A 142 8.89 -27.28 13.32
CA GLU A 142 8.06 -27.50 12.12
C GLU A 142 8.58 -26.65 10.95
N PHE A 143 9.87 -26.77 10.66
CA PHE A 143 10.51 -25.97 9.61
C PHE A 143 9.94 -26.28 8.22
N ASP A 144 9.19 -25.34 7.64
CA ASP A 144 8.75 -25.36 6.23
C ASP A 144 9.34 -24.17 5.47
N LEU A 145 10.31 -24.45 4.58
CA LEU A 145 11.00 -23.41 3.80
C LEU A 145 10.05 -22.51 3.01
N MET A 146 8.97 -23.07 2.44
CA MET A 146 8.01 -22.29 1.66
C MET A 146 7.22 -21.33 2.54
N GLY A 147 6.85 -21.74 3.76
CA GLY A 147 6.20 -20.87 4.72
C GLY A 147 7.09 -19.72 5.19
N TYR A 148 8.39 -19.96 5.36
CA TYR A 148 9.38 -18.90 5.63
C TYR A 148 9.52 -17.93 4.45
N LEU A 149 9.61 -18.44 3.21
CA LEU A 149 9.69 -17.60 2.00
C LEU A 149 8.43 -16.74 1.81
N TYR A 150 7.23 -17.30 2.01
CA TYR A 150 5.99 -16.55 1.98
C TYR A 150 5.95 -15.46 3.05
N SER A 151 6.40 -15.77 4.27
CA SER A 151 6.43 -14.81 5.37
C SER A 151 7.41 -13.67 5.12
N LEU A 152 8.63 -13.97 4.63
CA LEU A 152 9.61 -12.94 4.25
C LEU A 152 9.13 -12.07 3.09
N THR A 153 8.55 -12.69 2.06
CA THR A 153 7.96 -11.97 0.92
C THR A 153 6.82 -11.07 1.39
N SER A 154 5.99 -11.53 2.32
CA SER A 154 4.93 -10.72 2.92
C SER A 154 5.47 -9.50 3.68
N CYS A 155 6.65 -9.60 4.31
CA CYS A 155 7.28 -8.46 4.99
C CYS A 155 7.74 -7.41 3.99
N VAL A 156 8.33 -7.84 2.88
CA VAL A 156 8.79 -6.94 1.81
C VAL A 156 7.61 -6.25 1.13
N THR A 157 6.55 -6.98 0.79
CA THR A 157 5.35 -6.39 0.16
C THR A 157 4.60 -5.47 1.12
N GLN A 158 4.51 -5.82 2.41
CA GLN A 158 3.94 -4.94 3.44
C GLN A 158 4.75 -3.66 3.62
N ALA A 159 6.08 -3.77 3.61
CA ALA A 159 6.98 -2.63 3.68
C ALA A 159 6.80 -1.71 2.47
N ALA A 160 6.75 -2.26 1.26
CA ALA A 160 6.48 -1.51 0.04
C ALA A 160 5.12 -0.81 0.09
N TYR A 161 4.08 -1.50 0.55
CA TYR A 161 2.75 -0.92 0.76
C TYR A 161 2.80 0.32 1.67
N PHE A 162 3.40 0.22 2.86
CA PHE A 162 3.47 1.35 3.78
C PHE A 162 4.31 2.51 3.24
N VAL A 163 5.44 2.23 2.59
CA VAL A 163 6.30 3.26 1.97
C VAL A 163 5.56 3.98 0.84
N LEU A 164 4.82 3.25 0.00
CA LEU A 164 4.01 3.86 -1.05
C LEU A 164 2.92 4.76 -0.47
N VAL A 165 2.22 4.32 0.58
CA VAL A 165 1.23 5.14 1.29
C VAL A 165 1.86 6.43 1.83
N GLU A 166 3.04 6.34 2.46
CA GLU A 166 3.77 7.51 2.96
C GLU A 166 4.12 8.48 1.82
N ILE A 167 4.61 7.97 0.68
CA ILE A 167 4.94 8.79 -0.51
C ILE A 167 3.71 9.48 -1.06
N GLN A 168 2.58 8.77 -1.19
CA GLN A 168 1.34 9.38 -1.69
C GLN A 168 0.79 10.42 -0.70
N GLY A 169 0.98 10.22 0.60
CA GLY A 169 0.59 11.17 1.63
C GLY A 169 1.41 12.44 1.54
N ALA A 170 2.72 12.31 1.28
CA ALA A 170 3.61 13.44 1.05
C ALA A 170 3.27 14.26 -0.22
N LYS A 171 2.56 13.66 -1.19
CA LYS A 171 2.01 14.35 -2.37
C LYS A 171 0.69 15.07 -2.11
N GLY A 172 0.18 15.04 -0.87
CA GLY A 172 -1.04 15.73 -0.48
C GLY A 172 -2.34 14.95 -0.71
N ILE A 173 -2.25 13.65 -1.04
CA ILE A 173 -3.44 12.79 -1.18
C ILE A 173 -4.00 12.51 0.22
N SER A 174 -5.29 12.80 0.43
CA SER A 174 -5.96 12.59 1.72
C SER A 174 -6.11 11.10 2.04
N ALA A 175 -6.09 10.75 3.33
CA ALA A 175 -6.29 9.36 3.78
C ALA A 175 -7.64 8.77 3.32
N THR A 176 -8.70 9.60 3.29
CA THR A 176 -10.03 9.21 2.78
C THR A 176 -10.00 8.91 1.28
N GLU A 177 -9.27 9.72 0.53
CA GLU A 177 -9.10 9.53 -0.92
C GLU A 177 -8.30 8.26 -1.21
N MET A 178 -7.20 8.04 -0.49
CA MET A 178 -6.44 6.78 -0.60
C MET A 178 -7.32 5.56 -0.31
N LEU A 179 -8.16 5.65 0.72
CA LEU A 179 -9.05 4.56 1.11
C LEU A 179 -10.09 4.25 0.02
N TRP A 180 -10.68 5.28 -0.61
CA TRP A 180 -11.61 5.11 -1.72
C TRP A 180 -10.99 4.33 -2.87
N TYR A 181 -9.88 4.83 -3.42
CA TYR A 181 -9.20 4.20 -4.55
C TYR A 181 -8.61 2.83 -4.20
N ASN A 182 -8.11 2.65 -2.98
CA ASN A 182 -7.61 1.36 -2.51
C ASN A 182 -8.74 0.33 -2.42
N SER A 183 -9.90 0.71 -1.89
CA SER A 183 -11.05 -0.21 -1.74
C SER A 183 -11.57 -0.66 -3.10
N ILE A 184 -11.75 0.28 -4.04
CA ILE A 184 -12.21 -0.04 -5.40
C ILE A 184 -11.21 -0.91 -6.15
N SER A 185 -9.91 -0.60 -6.06
CA SER A 185 -8.87 -1.35 -6.77
C SER A 185 -8.63 -2.73 -6.15
N CYS A 186 -8.78 -2.87 -4.83
CA CYS A 186 -8.65 -4.16 -4.15
C CYS A 186 -9.83 -5.09 -4.41
N LEU A 187 -11.05 -4.58 -4.61
CA LEU A 187 -12.24 -5.41 -4.84
C LEU A 187 -12.07 -6.48 -5.94
N PRO A 188 -11.70 -6.14 -7.20
CA PRO A 188 -11.55 -7.16 -8.25
C PRO A 188 -10.43 -8.15 -7.93
N MET A 189 -9.34 -7.67 -7.33
CA MET A 189 -8.21 -8.53 -6.95
C MET A 189 -8.59 -9.52 -5.83
N LEU A 190 -9.35 -9.06 -4.84
CA LEU A 190 -9.85 -9.91 -3.76
C LEU A 190 -10.95 -10.85 -4.25
N MET A 191 -11.79 -10.44 -5.20
CA MET A 191 -12.77 -11.35 -5.82
C MET A 191 -12.08 -12.52 -6.51
N VAL A 192 -11.00 -12.27 -7.27
CA VAL A 192 -10.18 -13.33 -7.86
C VAL A 192 -9.54 -14.21 -6.77
N SER A 193 -9.06 -13.62 -5.68
CA SER A 193 -8.52 -14.38 -4.55
C SER A 193 -9.57 -15.28 -3.91
N THR A 194 -10.79 -14.78 -3.66
CA THR A 194 -11.89 -15.54 -3.07
C THR A 194 -12.38 -16.65 -4.02
N TRP A 195 -12.34 -16.41 -5.33
CA TRP A 195 -12.60 -17.43 -6.33
C TRP A 195 -11.58 -18.57 -6.25
N TYR A 196 -10.29 -18.24 -6.17
CA TYR A 196 -9.23 -19.24 -6.04
C TYR A 196 -9.28 -20.01 -4.71
N SER A 197 -9.61 -19.33 -3.60
CA SER A 197 -9.78 -19.98 -2.29
C SER A 197 -10.98 -20.92 -2.23
N GLY A 198 -11.93 -20.85 -3.18
CA GLY A 198 -13.15 -21.66 -3.18
C GLY A 198 -14.18 -21.28 -2.10
N GLU A 199 -13.89 -20.25 -1.28
CA GLU A 199 -14.75 -19.78 -0.19
C GLU A 199 -16.12 -19.31 -0.69
N TRP A 200 -16.21 -18.84 -1.94
CA TRP A 200 -17.47 -18.44 -2.57
C TRP A 200 -18.52 -19.56 -2.58
N ILE A 201 -18.09 -20.79 -2.86
CA ILE A 201 -18.99 -21.96 -2.95
C ILE A 201 -19.49 -22.35 -1.55
N LEU A 202 -18.67 -22.11 -0.54
CA LEU A 202 -18.95 -22.41 0.87
C LEU A 202 -19.78 -21.31 1.55
N MET A 203 -19.99 -20.16 0.89
CA MET A 203 -20.63 -18.98 1.47
C MET A 203 -22.03 -19.29 2.02
N GLU A 204 -22.89 -19.89 1.20
CA GLU A 204 -24.29 -20.16 1.54
C GLU A 204 -24.41 -21.20 2.66
N SER A 205 -23.71 -22.33 2.53
CA SER A 205 -23.74 -23.41 3.52
C SER A 205 -23.18 -22.98 4.87
N THR A 206 -22.09 -22.19 4.87
CA THR A 206 -21.48 -21.65 6.09
C THR A 206 -22.37 -20.59 6.73
N PHE A 207 -23.07 -19.78 5.92
CA PHE A 207 -24.00 -18.78 6.43
C PHE A 207 -25.19 -19.45 7.13
N TYR A 208 -25.81 -20.43 6.49
CA TYR A 208 -26.89 -21.21 7.10
C TYR A 208 -26.46 -21.90 8.40
N ARG A 209 -25.23 -22.47 8.42
CA ARG A 209 -24.66 -23.08 9.62
C ARG A 209 -24.39 -22.06 10.74
N ALA A 210 -23.94 -20.85 10.40
CA ALA A 210 -23.74 -19.78 11.36
C ALA A 210 -25.08 -19.33 11.96
N LEU A 211 -26.13 -19.14 11.14
CA LEU A 211 -27.47 -18.78 11.60
C LEU A 211 -28.05 -19.83 12.55
N THR A 212 -27.93 -21.11 12.20
CA THR A 212 -28.50 -22.21 13.01
C THR A 212 -27.77 -22.41 14.33
N LYS A 213 -26.45 -22.19 14.36
CA LYS A 213 -25.62 -22.41 15.55
C LYS A 213 -25.56 -21.20 16.49
N HIS A 214 -25.45 -19.99 15.94
CA HIS A 214 -25.21 -18.76 16.69
C HIS A 214 -26.40 -17.78 16.68
N GLY A 215 -27.40 -18.03 15.82
CA GLY A 215 -28.53 -17.12 15.65
C GLY A 215 -28.27 -16.01 14.63
N LEU A 216 -29.37 -15.42 14.14
CA LEU A 216 -29.34 -14.36 13.13
C LEU A 216 -28.63 -13.10 13.64
N THR A 217 -28.95 -12.66 14.86
CA THR A 217 -28.43 -11.42 15.45
C THR A 217 -26.92 -11.44 15.57
N ASP A 218 -26.36 -12.52 16.11
CA ASP A 218 -24.93 -12.62 16.40
C ASP A 218 -24.13 -12.77 15.11
N THR A 219 -24.67 -13.53 14.14
CA THR A 219 -24.07 -13.70 12.81
C THR A 219 -24.01 -12.37 12.05
N LEU A 220 -25.13 -11.64 11.99
CA LEU A 220 -25.18 -10.34 11.32
C LEU A 220 -24.32 -9.30 12.05
N LEU A 221 -24.34 -9.29 13.39
CA LEU A 221 -23.51 -8.39 14.18
C LEU A 221 -22.02 -8.65 13.96
N ALA A 222 -21.61 -9.92 13.88
CA ALA A 222 -20.24 -10.32 13.58
C ALA A 222 -19.77 -9.82 12.22
N ILE A 223 -20.58 -10.03 11.19
CA ILE A 223 -20.27 -9.57 9.83
C ILE A 223 -20.26 -8.04 9.78
N ALA A 224 -21.23 -7.37 10.40
CA ALA A 224 -21.33 -5.91 10.40
C ALA A 224 -20.18 -5.24 11.16
N LEU A 225 -19.83 -5.71 12.36
CA LEU A 225 -18.70 -5.18 13.14
C LEU A 225 -17.36 -5.46 12.47
N CYS A 226 -17.18 -6.64 11.87
CA CYS A 226 -15.98 -6.95 11.10
C CYS A 226 -15.86 -6.04 9.87
N SER A 227 -16.96 -5.84 9.13
CA SER A 227 -16.98 -5.00 7.93
C SER A 227 -16.70 -3.54 8.27
N THR A 228 -17.47 -2.96 9.21
CA THR A 228 -17.31 -1.55 9.62
C THR A 228 -15.98 -1.29 10.34
N GLY A 229 -15.57 -2.19 11.22
CA GLY A 229 -14.27 -2.13 11.90
C GLY A 229 -13.10 -2.19 10.93
N GLY A 230 -13.21 -2.95 9.83
CA GLY A 230 -12.20 -3.04 8.78
C GLY A 230 -12.00 -1.71 8.04
N ILE A 231 -13.08 -0.97 7.82
CA ILE A 231 -13.02 0.38 7.20
C ILE A 231 -12.29 1.34 8.14
N ILE A 232 -12.70 1.38 9.41
CA ILE A 232 -12.08 2.26 10.42
C ILE A 232 -10.60 1.90 10.59
N LEU A 233 -10.26 0.61 10.55
CA LEU A 233 -8.88 0.15 10.60
C LEU A 233 -8.07 0.65 9.39
N ASN A 234 -8.55 0.43 8.17
CA ASN A 234 -7.84 0.88 6.97
C ASN A 234 -7.71 2.41 6.93
N PHE A 235 -8.78 3.14 7.28
CA PHE A 235 -8.74 4.60 7.41
C PHE A 235 -7.70 5.06 8.43
N SER A 236 -7.74 4.51 9.65
CA SER A 236 -6.79 4.86 10.71
C SER A 236 -5.35 4.54 10.32
N GLN A 237 -5.12 3.46 9.56
CA GLN A 237 -3.81 3.05 9.11
C GLN A 237 -3.26 4.01 8.04
N PHE A 238 -4.08 4.39 7.05
CA PHE A 238 -3.69 5.43 6.09
C PHE A 238 -3.42 6.75 6.80
N LEU A 239 -4.33 7.19 7.68
CA LEU A 239 -4.17 8.45 8.42
C LEU A 239 -2.90 8.46 9.28
N ALA A 240 -2.64 7.40 10.04
CA ALA A 240 -1.43 7.29 10.85
C ALA A 240 -0.15 7.25 10.01
N THR A 241 -0.20 6.64 8.81
CA THR A 241 0.96 6.56 7.91
C THR A 241 1.23 7.90 7.23
N VAL A 242 0.18 8.62 6.81
CA VAL A 242 0.28 9.94 6.17
C VAL A 242 0.73 11.01 7.16
N VAL A 243 0.16 11.04 8.36
CA VAL A 243 0.51 12.02 9.39
C VAL A 243 1.85 11.68 10.05
N GLY A 244 2.15 10.38 10.19
CA GLY A 244 3.39 9.84 10.73
C GLY A 244 4.41 9.47 9.63
N SER A 245 5.00 8.28 9.77
CA SER A 245 5.83 7.66 8.73
C SER A 245 5.58 6.16 8.71
N ALA A 246 5.78 5.50 7.57
CA ALA A 246 5.65 4.05 7.39
C ALA A 246 6.41 3.29 8.48
N LEU A 247 7.63 3.75 8.76
CA LEU A 247 8.51 3.13 9.73
C LEU A 247 7.97 3.25 11.15
N PHE A 248 7.56 4.46 11.56
CA PHE A 248 7.04 4.72 12.90
C PHE A 248 5.77 3.91 13.18
N VAL A 249 4.82 3.89 12.25
CA VAL A 249 3.58 3.10 12.36
C VAL A 249 3.89 1.62 12.50
N THR A 250 4.84 1.10 11.72
CA THR A 250 5.19 -0.33 11.77
C THR A 250 5.89 -0.71 13.09
N ILE A 251 6.74 0.16 13.64
CA ILE A 251 7.31 -0.07 14.98
C ILE A 251 6.21 -0.18 16.04
N LEU A 252 5.21 0.69 15.99
CA LEU A 252 4.11 0.65 16.95
C LEU A 252 3.20 -0.55 16.76
N ASN A 253 2.98 -0.99 15.52
CA ASN A 253 2.31 -2.26 15.24
C ASN A 253 3.09 -3.46 15.81
N ASN A 254 4.42 -3.42 15.80
CA ASN A 254 5.23 -4.43 16.47
C ASN A 254 5.01 -4.38 17.98
N VAL A 255 5.08 -3.20 18.62
CA VAL A 255 4.80 -3.02 20.06
C VAL A 255 3.42 -3.55 20.43
N LYS A 256 2.38 -3.20 19.65
CA LYS A 256 1.02 -3.74 19.78
C LYS A 256 1.02 -5.26 19.80
N THR A 257 1.71 -5.86 18.83
CA THR A 257 1.77 -7.32 18.68
C THR A 257 2.38 -7.97 19.92
N VAL A 258 3.39 -7.36 20.54
CA VAL A 258 3.94 -7.85 21.82
C VAL A 258 2.88 -7.85 22.91
N VAL A 259 2.18 -6.73 23.09
CA VAL A 259 1.14 -6.58 24.11
C VAL A 259 0.04 -7.60 23.92
N VAL A 260 -0.41 -7.81 22.68
CA VAL A 260 -1.43 -8.79 22.34
C VAL A 260 -0.97 -10.22 22.59
N ILE A 261 0.30 -10.56 22.28
CA ILE A 261 0.86 -11.89 22.56
C ILE A 261 0.94 -12.13 24.07
N VAL A 262 1.43 -11.15 24.84
CA VAL A 262 1.52 -11.25 26.30
C VAL A 262 0.13 -11.43 26.91
N LEU A 263 -0.83 -10.60 26.53
CA LEU A 263 -2.23 -10.74 26.97
C LEU A 263 -2.81 -12.09 26.57
N GLY A 264 -2.56 -12.55 25.35
CA GLY A 264 -3.01 -13.86 24.86
C GLY A 264 -2.42 -15.02 25.68
N PHE A 265 -1.14 -14.97 26.03
CA PHE A 265 -0.48 -15.97 26.86
C PHE A 265 -1.10 -16.05 28.26
N PHE A 266 -1.33 -14.89 28.90
CA PHE A 266 -1.94 -14.84 30.23
C PHE A 266 -3.42 -15.26 30.24
N LEU A 267 -4.18 -14.96 29.17
CA LEU A 267 -5.62 -15.23 29.11
C LEU A 267 -5.98 -16.62 28.59
N LEU A 268 -5.19 -17.20 27.68
CA LEU A 268 -5.59 -18.42 26.94
C LEU A 268 -4.80 -19.69 27.32
N GLY A 269 -3.85 -19.59 28.25
CA GLY A 269 -2.96 -20.71 28.59
C GLY A 269 -1.92 -20.92 27.49
N GLY A 270 -0.64 -20.68 27.83
CA GLY A 270 0.45 -20.55 26.89
C GLY A 270 0.60 -21.65 25.84
N ALA A 271 0.91 -21.25 24.60
CA ALA A 271 1.36 -22.16 23.56
C ALA A 271 2.71 -22.83 23.93
N GLN A 272 2.93 -24.04 23.43
CA GLN A 272 4.20 -24.77 23.61
C GLN A 272 5.33 -24.02 22.90
N LEU A 273 6.10 -23.24 23.67
CA LEU A 273 7.26 -22.51 23.18
C LEU A 273 8.53 -23.27 23.54
N THR A 274 9.33 -23.66 22.55
CA THR A 274 10.68 -24.16 22.77
C THR A 274 11.53 -23.06 23.43
N PRO A 275 12.40 -23.37 24.42
CA PRO A 275 13.24 -22.36 25.09
C PRO A 275 14.09 -21.52 24.12
N LEU A 276 14.60 -22.13 23.06
CA LEU A 276 15.37 -21.46 22.02
C LEU A 276 14.51 -20.46 21.22
N MET A 277 13.28 -20.86 20.88
CA MET A 277 12.30 -19.97 20.23
C MET A 277 11.94 -18.79 21.14
N ALA A 278 11.71 -19.04 22.42
CA ALA A 278 11.43 -17.98 23.40
C ALA A 278 12.59 -16.98 23.51
N LEU A 279 13.84 -17.46 23.56
CA LEU A 279 15.03 -16.60 23.58
C LEU A 279 15.13 -15.73 22.32
N GLY A 280 14.94 -16.32 21.14
CA GLY A 280 14.94 -15.59 19.87
C GLY A 280 13.86 -14.49 19.82
N ILE A 281 12.64 -14.80 20.28
CA ILE A 281 11.54 -13.84 20.38
C ILE A 281 11.92 -12.67 21.29
N VAL A 282 12.51 -12.93 22.47
CA VAL A 282 12.93 -11.86 23.41
C VAL A 282 14.01 -10.97 22.80
N ILE A 283 15.03 -11.55 22.17
CA ILE A 283 16.09 -10.76 21.51
C ILE A 283 15.52 -9.90 20.39
N ASN A 284 14.62 -10.46 19.57
CA ASN A 284 13.94 -9.76 18.49
C ASN A 284 13.07 -8.59 19.02
N LEU A 285 12.37 -8.80 20.14
CA LEU A 285 11.62 -7.76 20.84
C LEU A 285 12.51 -6.61 21.31
N SER A 286 13.59 -6.94 22.03
CA SER A 286 14.52 -5.95 22.56
C SER A 286 15.17 -5.13 21.43
N GLY A 287 15.56 -5.78 20.34
CA GLY A 287 16.07 -5.10 19.15
C GLY A 287 15.05 -4.15 18.52
N GLY A 288 13.77 -4.56 18.44
CA GLY A 288 12.69 -3.72 17.91
C GLY A 288 12.40 -2.49 18.76
N VAL A 289 12.43 -2.62 20.09
CA VAL A 289 12.28 -1.50 21.04
C VAL A 289 13.47 -0.55 20.92
N TRP A 290 14.69 -1.08 20.90
CA TRP A 290 15.90 -0.26 20.74
C TRP A 290 15.88 0.49 19.41
N TYR A 291 15.52 -0.18 18.32
CA TYR A 291 15.36 0.44 17.01
C TYR A 291 14.40 1.64 17.05
N GLY A 292 13.23 1.46 17.67
CA GLY A 292 12.26 2.53 17.88
C GLY A 292 12.88 3.71 18.62
N GLN A 293 13.50 3.47 19.77
CA GLN A 293 14.12 4.51 20.60
C GLN A 293 15.20 5.32 19.86
N GLN A 294 16.04 4.68 19.03
CA GLN A 294 17.07 5.39 18.27
C GLN A 294 16.48 6.35 17.24
N LYS A 295 15.40 5.96 16.57
CA LYS A 295 14.72 6.84 15.62
C LYS A 295 13.95 7.95 16.33
N PHE A 296 13.33 7.69 17.49
CA PHE A 296 12.68 8.75 18.31
C PHE A 296 13.65 9.77 18.89
N LYS A 297 14.89 9.36 19.21
CA LYS A 297 15.94 10.26 19.72
C LYS A 297 16.65 11.06 18.62
N ALA A 298 16.36 10.80 17.34
CA ALA A 298 16.78 11.63 16.22
C ALA A 298 15.63 12.50 15.62
N PRO A 299 14.78 13.20 16.40
CA PRO A 299 13.48 13.66 15.91
C PRO A 299 13.47 14.98 15.11
N SER A 300 14.59 15.64 14.77
CA SER A 300 14.52 16.99 14.16
C SER A 300 15.36 17.26 12.90
N LEU A 301 16.41 16.50 12.61
CA LEU A 301 17.28 16.77 11.43
C LEU A 301 17.04 15.80 10.28
N ALA A 302 16.77 14.53 10.58
CA ALA A 302 16.54 13.52 9.55
C ALA A 302 15.15 13.68 8.91
N ALA A 303 14.07 13.86 9.66
CA ALA A 303 12.70 13.93 9.11
C ALA A 303 12.47 15.11 8.15
N SER A 304 13.06 16.28 8.42
CA SER A 304 13.00 17.44 7.51
C SER A 304 13.86 17.24 6.25
N SER A 305 14.98 16.53 6.35
CA SER A 305 15.84 16.17 5.22
C SER A 305 15.26 15.02 4.38
N GLU A 306 14.60 14.04 5.03
CA GLU A 306 13.94 12.87 4.41
C GLU A 306 12.68 13.33 3.65
N ALA A 307 11.87 14.22 4.21
CA ALA A 307 10.72 14.83 3.52
C ALA A 307 11.14 15.73 2.35
N ALA A 308 12.28 16.43 2.45
CA ALA A 308 12.86 17.19 1.35
C ALA A 308 13.43 16.29 0.24
N GLY A 309 14.09 15.18 0.61
CA GLY A 309 14.61 14.17 -0.31
C GLY A 309 13.49 13.47 -1.09
N LEU A 310 12.44 13.02 -0.41
CA LEU A 310 11.25 12.41 -1.02
C LEU A 310 10.48 13.37 -1.94
N LYS A 311 10.41 14.66 -1.62
CA LYS A 311 9.87 15.71 -2.51
C LYS A 311 10.75 15.96 -3.74
N SER A 312 12.07 15.90 -3.59
CA SER A 312 13.02 16.12 -4.71
C SER A 312 13.14 14.93 -5.68
N SER A 313 12.85 13.71 -5.23
CA SER A 313 12.92 12.49 -6.05
C SER A 313 11.72 12.29 -7.00
N SER A 314 10.70 13.16 -6.95
CA SER A 314 9.58 13.14 -7.89
C SER A 314 9.15 14.58 -8.20
N PRO A 315 9.94 15.32 -8.99
CA PRO A 315 9.67 15.41 -10.44
C PRO A 315 10.96 15.66 -11.26
N SER A 316 11.66 14.60 -11.67
CA SER A 316 12.79 14.75 -12.62
C SER A 316 12.80 13.71 -13.73
N SER A 317 12.28 12.50 -13.49
CA SER A 317 12.24 11.47 -14.53
C SER A 317 11.14 11.67 -15.57
N LEU A 318 10.07 12.42 -15.26
CA LEU A 318 9.00 12.70 -16.24
C LEU A 318 9.30 14.00 -17.03
N SER A 319 9.90 15.01 -16.41
CA SER A 319 10.30 16.24 -17.09
C SER A 319 11.54 16.06 -17.98
N THR A 320 12.46 15.17 -17.61
CA THR A 320 13.60 14.84 -18.49
C THR A 320 13.13 14.07 -19.72
N ILE A 321 12.20 13.11 -19.57
CA ILE A 321 11.62 12.38 -20.70
C ILE A 321 10.77 13.30 -21.58
N ASP A 322 9.94 14.19 -21.02
CA ASP A 322 9.17 15.17 -21.81
C ASP A 322 10.09 16.20 -22.49
N SER A 323 11.24 16.54 -21.90
CA SER A 323 12.22 17.44 -22.52
C SER A 323 13.04 16.77 -23.62
N GLU A 324 13.33 15.46 -23.49
CA GLU A 324 14.04 14.68 -24.50
C GLU A 324 13.11 14.35 -25.67
N VAL A 325 11.88 13.93 -25.39
CA VAL A 325 10.83 13.68 -26.41
C VAL A 325 10.42 14.98 -27.11
N GLY A 326 10.36 16.11 -26.40
CA GLY A 326 10.11 17.43 -26.99
C GLY A 326 11.25 17.95 -27.87
N ARG A 327 12.52 17.63 -27.54
CA ARG A 327 13.68 17.93 -28.41
C ARG A 327 13.70 17.05 -29.66
N GLU A 328 13.42 15.77 -29.53
CA GLU A 328 13.34 14.82 -30.66
C GLU A 328 12.20 15.19 -31.61
N LEU A 329 11.02 15.58 -31.10
CA LEU A 329 9.90 16.04 -31.95
C LEU A 329 10.20 17.35 -32.69
N ASN A 330 10.95 18.26 -32.07
CA ASN A 330 11.36 19.51 -32.73
C ASN A 330 12.46 19.27 -33.76
N ALA A 331 13.41 18.36 -33.49
CA ALA A 331 14.41 17.95 -34.47
C ALA A 331 13.77 17.31 -35.71
N ILE A 332 12.74 16.47 -35.53
CA ILE A 332 11.99 15.87 -36.64
C ILE A 332 11.23 16.93 -37.45
N LYS A 333 10.61 17.93 -36.79
CA LYS A 333 9.95 19.05 -37.49
C LYS A 333 10.92 19.96 -38.25
N THR A 334 12.14 20.14 -37.76
CA THR A 334 13.17 20.91 -38.46
C THR A 334 13.71 20.16 -39.69
N ILE A 335 13.82 18.83 -39.61
CA ILE A 335 14.21 17.98 -40.75
C ILE A 335 13.12 17.98 -41.84
N GLU A 336 11.84 17.97 -41.44
CA GLU A 336 10.70 18.00 -42.39
C GLU A 336 10.48 19.39 -43.03
N SER A 337 10.94 20.47 -42.38
CA SER A 337 10.97 21.82 -43.01
C SER A 337 12.13 21.99 -44.00
N ASP A 338 13.26 21.31 -43.81
CA ASP A 338 14.42 21.38 -44.70
C ASP A 338 14.33 20.46 -45.93
N SER A 339 13.42 19.47 -45.95
CA SER A 339 13.27 18.54 -47.08
C SER A 339 12.33 19.00 -48.20
N SER A 340 11.90 20.27 -48.22
CA SER A 340 10.94 20.77 -49.24
C SER A 340 11.51 21.68 -50.33
N ILE A 341 12.83 21.80 -50.47
CA ILE A 341 13.44 22.65 -51.52
C ILE A 341 14.64 21.96 -52.18
N GLN A 342 14.41 21.28 -53.31
CA GLN A 342 15.12 21.42 -54.60
C GLN A 342 14.96 20.19 -55.50
N SER A 343 14.33 20.37 -56.66
CA SER A 343 14.68 19.64 -57.87
C SER A 343 15.16 20.65 -58.94
N PRO A 344 16.17 20.31 -59.76
CA PRO A 344 17.02 21.29 -60.43
C PRO A 344 16.54 21.70 -61.82
N SER A 345 16.88 22.92 -62.20
CA SER A 345 16.70 23.52 -63.53
C SER A 345 17.62 22.90 -64.59
N LEU A 346 17.09 22.57 -65.77
CA LEU A 346 17.87 22.42 -67.00
C LEU A 346 17.08 22.89 -68.24
N GLY A 347 17.56 23.98 -68.85
CA GLY A 347 17.88 24.06 -70.29
C GLY A 347 16.77 24.16 -71.36
N SER A 348 16.58 25.39 -71.84
CA SER A 348 16.54 25.80 -73.27
C SER A 348 15.60 25.13 -74.29
N GLY A 349 14.70 25.95 -74.88
CA GLY A 349 14.34 25.85 -76.30
C GLY A 349 12.85 25.76 -76.66
N ALA A 350 12.37 26.83 -77.30
CA ALA A 350 11.36 26.84 -78.39
C ALA A 350 9.87 26.56 -78.10
N GLN A 351 9.05 27.58 -78.44
CA GLN A 351 7.70 27.53 -79.07
C GLN A 351 6.52 26.97 -78.22
N VAL A 352 5.25 27.39 -78.28
CA VAL A 352 4.46 28.34 -79.08
C VAL A 352 3.04 28.39 -78.47
N HIS A 353 2.38 29.57 -78.53
CA HIS A 353 0.93 29.83 -78.59
C HIS A 353 -0.06 29.70 -77.39
N PHE A 354 -0.73 30.86 -77.15
CA PHE A 354 -2.20 31.10 -76.97
C PHE A 354 -2.92 30.47 -75.74
N ASN A 355 -3.89 31.08 -75.05
CA ASN A 355 -4.77 32.23 -75.29
C ASN A 355 -5.47 32.63 -73.96
N GLN A 356 -5.91 33.89 -73.87
CA GLN A 356 -7.08 34.49 -73.15
C GLN A 356 -7.76 33.76 -71.97
N GLY A 357 -8.22 34.41 -70.90
CA GLY A 357 -8.41 35.83 -70.65
C GLY A 357 -9.23 36.11 -69.36
N HIS A 358 -9.10 37.36 -68.89
CA HIS A 358 -10.08 38.25 -68.23
C HIS A 358 -11.22 37.74 -67.32
N HIS A 359 -11.27 38.23 -66.06
CA HIS A 359 -12.22 39.26 -65.51
C HIS A 359 -12.19 39.28 -63.96
N ARG A 360 -11.64 40.32 -63.31
CA ARG A 360 -12.30 41.46 -62.60
C ARG A 360 -13.36 41.09 -61.52
N HIS A 361 -12.99 41.37 -60.24
CA HIS A 361 -13.67 42.01 -59.08
C HIS A 361 -15.16 42.46 -59.18
N PRO A 362 -15.89 42.83 -58.07
CA PRO A 362 -15.47 43.10 -56.67
C PRO A 362 -16.42 42.62 -55.52
N VAL A 363 -15.91 42.88 -54.30
CA VAL A 363 -16.49 43.07 -52.95
C VAL A 363 -17.90 43.69 -52.83
N THR A 364 -18.70 43.17 -51.88
CA THR A 364 -19.59 43.94 -50.95
C THR A 364 -19.93 43.13 -49.67
N GLN A 365 -19.86 43.78 -48.50
CA GLN A 365 -20.43 43.35 -47.20
C GLN A 365 -21.92 43.85 -47.08
N PRO A 366 -22.56 43.93 -45.88
CA PRO A 366 -23.25 42.88 -45.11
C PRO A 366 -24.74 43.24 -44.83
N MET A 367 -25.48 42.36 -44.13
CA MET A 367 -26.59 42.62 -43.16
C MET A 367 -27.66 41.51 -43.19
N ASN A 368 -27.74 40.72 -42.12
CA ASN A 368 -28.88 40.66 -41.18
C ASN A 368 -28.61 39.67 -40.06
#